data_AF-A0A143XNF2-F1
#
_entry.id   AF-A0A143XNF2-F1
#
_cell.length_a   1.000
_cell.length_b   1.000
_cell.length_c   1.000
_cell.angle_alpha   90.00
_cell.angle_beta   90.00
_cell.angle_gamma   90.00
#
_symmetry.space_group_name_H-M   'P 1'
#
loop_
_entity.id
_entity.type
_entity.pdbx_description
1 polymer ?
#
loop_
_entity_poly.entity_id
_entity_poly.type
_entity_poly.pdbx_seq_one_letter_code
_entity_poly.pdbx_strand_id
1 'polypeptide(L)'
;MSEEIENITYFSKTDLLHEIILDEEKNALWNALRKLSDKKREVILLQYFAGFDQRKIAAVLQITPENVRILSYRAKKELKKLLGGERKL
;
A
#
# COMPACT_ATOMS: atom_id res chain seq x y z
N MET A 1 -41.04 -9.98 -7.16
CA MET A 1 -40.52 -10.84 -8.25
C MET A 1 -39.59 -10.11 -9.22
N SER A 2 -40.03 -9.07 -9.95
CA SER A 2 -39.12 -8.28 -10.83
C SER A 2 -38.13 -7.41 -10.03
N GLU A 3 -38.58 -6.72 -8.98
CA GLU A 3 -37.72 -5.90 -8.11
C GLU A 3 -36.68 -6.70 -7.30
N GLU A 4 -36.96 -7.98 -7.00
CA GLU A 4 -36.02 -8.84 -6.27
C GLU A 4 -34.87 -9.31 -7.17
N ILE A 5 -35.15 -9.63 -8.43
CA ILE A 5 -34.13 -10.00 -9.43
C ILE A 5 -33.26 -8.79 -9.78
N GLU A 6 -33.85 -7.60 -9.86
CA GLU A 6 -33.14 -6.36 -10.11
C GLU A 6 -32.20 -5.99 -8.94
N ASN A 7 -32.66 -6.17 -7.69
CA ASN A 7 -31.83 -5.97 -6.50
C ASN A 7 -30.70 -7.00 -6.37
N ILE A 8 -30.94 -8.28 -6.67
CA ILE A 8 -29.88 -9.31 -6.66
C ILE A 8 -28.82 -9.02 -7.73
N THR A 9 -29.25 -8.62 -8.93
CA THR A 9 -28.35 -8.29 -10.03
C THR A 9 -27.55 -7.03 -9.74
N TYR A 10 -28.17 -6.02 -9.12
CA TYR A 10 -27.51 -4.79 -8.70
C TYR A 10 -26.49 -5.06 -7.59
N PHE A 11 -26.86 -5.84 -6.56
CA PHE A 11 -26.00 -6.24 -5.45
C PHE A 11 -24.77 -7.03 -5.90
N SER A 12 -24.97 -8.04 -6.77
CA SER A 12 -23.87 -8.80 -7.37
C SER A 12 -22.93 -7.92 -8.20
N LYS A 13 -23.48 -6.96 -8.96
CA LYS A 13 -22.68 -6.07 -9.79
C LYS A 13 -21.90 -5.05 -8.96
N THR A 14 -22.45 -4.55 -7.86
CA THR A 14 -21.74 -3.65 -6.94
C THR A 14 -20.59 -4.37 -6.23
N ASP A 15 -20.79 -5.63 -5.81
CA ASP A 15 -19.74 -6.42 -5.17
C ASP A 15 -18.61 -6.76 -6.16
N LEU A 16 -18.94 -7.17 -7.38
CA LEU A 16 -17.95 -7.44 -8.43
C LEU A 16 -17.16 -6.18 -8.82
N LEU A 17 -17.82 -5.03 -8.95
CA LEU A 17 -17.15 -3.76 -9.22
C LEU A 17 -16.23 -3.36 -8.07
N HIS A 18 -16.66 -3.58 -6.83
CA HIS A 18 -15.84 -3.29 -5.65
C HIS A 18 -14.59 -4.16 -5.62
N GLU A 19 -14.72 -5.46 -5.90
CA GLU A 19 -13.59 -6.39 -5.98
C GLU A 19 -12.58 -5.97 -7.07
N ILE A 20 -13.06 -5.57 -8.25
CA ILE A 20 -12.19 -5.10 -9.34
C ILE A 20 -11.42 -3.84 -8.93
N ILE A 21 -12.09 -2.86 -8.32
CA ILE A 21 -11.45 -1.63 -7.84
C ILE A 21 -10.39 -1.95 -6.77
N LEU A 22 -10.70 -2.83 -5.81
CA LEU A 22 -9.76 -3.24 -4.79
C LEU A 22 -8.52 -3.94 -5.39
N ASP A 23 -8.70 -4.76 -6.43
CA ASP A 23 -7.59 -5.41 -7.10
C ASP A 23 -6.71 -4.39 -7.86
N GLU A 24 -7.31 -3.43 -8.54
CA GLU A 24 -6.57 -2.33 -9.19
C GLU A 24 -5.78 -1.49 -8.19
N GLU A 25 -6.36 -1.14 -7.04
CA GLU A 25 -5.68 -0.38 -5.98
C GLU A 25 -4.50 -1.18 -5.40
N LYS A 26 -4.67 -2.49 -5.16
CA LYS A 26 -3.59 -3.38 -4.73
C LYS A 26 -2.48 -3.44 -5.77
N ASN A 27 -2.84 -3.59 -7.05
CA ASN A 27 -1.88 -3.63 -8.14
C ASN A 27 -1.10 -2.32 -8.25
N ALA A 28 -1.75 -1.16 -8.10
CA ALA A 28 -1.10 0.14 -8.06
C ALA A 28 -0.10 0.25 -6.90
N LEU A 29 -0.50 -0.19 -5.69
CA LEU A 29 0.38 -0.22 -4.52
C LEU A 29 1.60 -1.12 -4.74
N TRP A 30 1.40 -2.33 -5.26
CA TRP A 30 2.50 -3.26 -5.56
C TRP A 30 3.47 -2.68 -6.59
N ASN A 31 2.94 -2.07 -7.65
CA ASN A 31 3.76 -1.40 -8.65
C ASN A 31 4.54 -0.22 -8.07
N ALA A 32 3.95 0.55 -7.16
CA ALA A 32 4.65 1.63 -6.46
C ALA A 32 5.75 1.11 -5.52
N LEU A 33 5.47 0.06 -4.75
CA LEU A 33 6.45 -0.58 -3.86
C LEU A 33 7.64 -1.16 -4.63
N ARG A 34 7.41 -1.72 -5.83
CA ARG A 34 8.48 -2.23 -6.72
C ARG A 34 9.39 -1.14 -7.27
N LYS A 35 8.94 0.11 -7.33
CA LYS A 35 9.75 1.26 -7.78
C LYS A 35 10.64 1.83 -6.68
N LEU A 36 10.36 1.54 -5.41
CA LEU A 36 11.24 1.92 -4.31
C LEU A 36 12.57 1.13 -4.39
N SER A 37 13.65 1.76 -3.94
CA SER A 37 14.92 1.04 -3.69
C SER A 37 14.72 -0.07 -2.65
N ASP A 38 15.46 -1.17 -2.74
CA ASP A 38 15.32 -2.35 -1.87
C ASP A 38 15.24 -2.01 -0.38
N LYS A 39 16.18 -1.22 0.14
CA LYS A 39 16.21 -0.81 1.56
C LYS A 39 14.97 -0.03 2.01
N LYS A 40 14.39 0.79 1.13
CA LYS A 40 13.16 1.56 1.43
C LYS A 40 11.96 0.62 1.46
N ARG A 41 11.88 -0.29 0.49
CA ARG A 41 10.82 -1.30 0.40
C ARG A 41 10.84 -2.22 1.61
N GLU A 42 12.00 -2.75 2.00
CA GLU A 42 12.14 -3.60 3.18
C GLU A 42 11.68 -2.91 4.46
N VAL A 43 12.09 -1.65 4.69
CA VAL A 43 11.63 -0.89 5.86
C VAL A 43 10.11 -0.76 5.90
N ILE A 44 9.46 -0.49 4.76
CA ILE A 44 7.99 -0.39 4.69
C ILE A 44 7.34 -1.75 4.91
N LEU A 45 7.87 -2.82 4.31
CA LEU A 45 7.34 -4.17 4.48
C LEU A 45 7.40 -4.61 5.95
N LEU A 46 8.56 -4.43 6.59
CA LEU A 46 8.72 -4.80 8.00
C LEU A 46 7.84 -3.94 8.92
N GLN A 47 7.68 -2.65 8.62
CA GLN A 47 6.87 -1.75 9.45
C GLN A 47 5.37 -2.05 9.37
N TYR A 48 4.83 -2.30 8.17
CA TYR A 48 3.39 -2.41 7.95
C TYR A 48 2.88 -3.84 7.86
N PHE A 49 3.64 -4.75 7.24
CA PHE A 49 3.22 -6.15 7.08
C PHE A 49 3.72 -7.04 8.22
N ALA A 50 4.94 -6.81 8.73
CA ALA A 50 5.46 -7.55 9.87
C ALA A 50 5.16 -6.88 11.23
N GLY A 51 4.69 -5.62 11.23
CA GLY A 51 4.36 -4.87 12.46
C GLY A 51 5.57 -4.55 13.34
N PHE A 52 6.77 -4.51 12.77
CA PHE A 52 7.99 -4.26 13.52
C PHE A 52 8.14 -2.77 13.88
N ASP A 53 8.57 -2.51 15.10
CA ASP A 53 9.02 -1.18 15.50
C ASP A 53 10.39 -0.84 14.91
N GLN A 54 10.77 0.44 14.98
CA GLN A 54 12.03 0.92 14.39
C GLN A 54 13.28 0.24 14.95
N ARG A 55 13.28 -0.19 16.23
CA ARG A 55 14.43 -0.85 16.86
C ARG A 55 14.58 -2.27 16.32
N LYS A 56 13.47 -3.01 16.20
CA LYS A 56 13.46 -4.35 15.58
C LYS A 56 13.90 -4.28 14.12
N ILE A 57 13.41 -3.30 13.37
CA ILE A 57 13.83 -3.10 11.97
C ILE A 57 15.33 -2.78 11.89
N ALA A 58 15.83 -1.90 12.76
CA ALA A 58 17.24 -1.55 12.84
C ALA A 58 18.12 -2.79 13.09
N ALA A 59 17.70 -3.66 14.00
CA ALA A 59 18.40 -4.91 14.29
C ALA A 59 18.38 -5.88 13.10
N VAL A 60 17.23 -6.06 12.45
CA VAL A 60 17.07 -6.95 11.28
C VAL A 60 17.90 -6.49 10.09
N LEU A 61 17.87 -5.18 9.79
CA LEU A 61 18.57 -4.60 8.64
C LEU A 61 20.03 -4.21 8.95
N GLN A 62 20.49 -4.41 10.19
CA GLN A 62 21.82 -4.05 10.67
C GLN A 62 22.19 -2.58 10.37
N ILE A 63 21.26 -1.66 10.63
CA ILE A 63 21.44 -0.21 10.50
C ILE A 63 21.02 0.50 11.79
N THR A 64 21.29 1.80 11.89
CA THR A 64 20.85 2.58 13.06
C THR A 64 19.34 2.86 13.04
N PRO A 65 18.67 2.98 14.21
CA PRO A 65 17.26 3.37 14.28
C PRO A 65 16.97 4.72 13.59
N GLU A 66 17.92 5.65 13.64
CA GLU A 66 17.81 6.93 12.94
C GLU A 66 17.81 6.75 11.41
N ASN A 67 18.62 5.83 10.87
CA ASN A 67 18.60 5.52 9.46
C ASN A 67 17.27 4.86 9.05
N VAL A 68 16.70 3.97 9.88
CA VAL A 68 15.35 3.41 9.67
C VAL A 68 14.31 4.52 9.58
N ARG A 69 14.35 5.50 10.49
CA ARG A 69 13.43 6.64 10.51
C ARG A 69 13.53 7.45 9.21
N ILE A 70 14.74 7.77 8.76
CA ILE A 70 14.99 8.52 7.52
C ILE A 70 14.50 7.72 6.29
N LEU A 71 14.81 6.43 6.22
CA LEU A 71 14.40 5.55 5.12
C LEU A 71 12.87 5.42 5.07
N SER A 72 12.22 5.18 6.20
CA SER A 72 10.76 5.09 6.30
C SER A 72 10.10 6.40 5.83
N TYR A 73 10.60 7.55 6.27
CA TYR A 73 10.09 8.85 5.81
C TYR A 73 10.25 9.04 4.30
N ARG A 74 11.44 8.78 3.76
CA ARG A 74 11.72 8.92 2.32
C ARG A 74 10.87 7.95 1.49
N ALA A 75 10.72 6.71 1.95
CA ALA A 75 9.88 5.70 1.31
C ALA A 75 8.42 6.14 1.24
N LYS A 76 7.83 6.61 2.36
CA LYS A 76 6.45 7.13 2.39
C LYS A 76 6.26 8.33 1.47
N LYS A 77 7.21 9.26 1.46
CA LYS A 77 7.18 10.43 0.57
C LYS A 77 7.19 10.02 -0.90
N GLU A 78 8.01 9.04 -1.26
CA GLU A 78 8.12 8.53 -2.63
C GLU A 78 6.87 7.73 -3.04
N LEU A 79 6.33 6.88 -2.16
CA LEU A 79 5.06 6.18 -2.39
C LEU A 79 3.91 7.17 -2.62
N LYS A 80 3.83 8.24 -1.82
CA LYS A 80 2.82 9.29 -2.00
C LYS A 80 2.89 9.91 -3.40
N LYS A 81 4.09 10.13 -3.94
CA LYS A 81 4.29 10.64 -5.30
C LYS A 81 3.86 9.62 -6.36
N LEU A 82 4.29 8.37 -6.20
CA LEU A 82 4.00 7.29 -7.14
C LEU A 82 2.51 6.95 -7.23
N LEU A 83 1.78 7.10 -6.13
CA LEU A 83 0.34 6.86 -6.05
C LEU A 83 -0.52 8.09 -6.40
N GLY A 84 0.09 9.18 -6.88
CA GLY A 84 -0.64 10.37 -7.32
C GLY A 84 -1.16 11.28 -6.19
N GLY A 85 -0.65 11.16 -4.97
CA GLY A 85 -0.99 12.00 -3.82
C GLY A 85 -0.47 13.44 -3.88
N GLU A 86 0.19 13.82 -4.98
CA GLU A 86 0.51 15.21 -5.35
C GLU A 86 -0.33 15.64 -6.57
N ARG A 87 -1.66 15.43 -6.54
CA ARG A 87 -2.55 16.18 -7.44
C ARG A 87 -2.54 17.65 -7.00
N LYS A 88 -1.65 18.45 -7.61
CA LYS A 88 -1.90 19.88 -7.77
C LYS A 88 -3.05 20.00 -8.77
N LEU A 89 -4.25 20.26 -8.25
CA LEU A 89 -5.31 20.92 -9.01
C LEU A 89 -5.08 22.43 -8.91
#